data_AF-A0A2S9FQG7-F1
#
_entry.id   AF-A0A2S9FQG7-F1
#
_cell.length_a   1.000
_cell.length_b   1.000
_cell.length_c   1.000
_cell.angle_alpha   90.00
_cell.angle_beta   90.00
_cell.angle_gamma   90.00
#
_symmetry.space_group_name_H-M   'P 1'
#
loop_
_entity.id
_entity.type
_entity.pdbx_description
1 polymer ?
#
loop_
_entity_poly.entity_id
_entity_poly.type
_entity_poly.pdbx_seq_one_letter_code
_entity_poly.pdbx_strand_id
1 'polypeptide(L)'
;ASASLIPAVNKLGTMGLILRGSDELKKKVLPSLASGKEMASYALSEREAGSDAAAMRTRAKADADDWILNGAKCWITNGGKSAWYTVMAVTDPDKGANGISA
;
A
#
# COMPACT_ATOMS: atom_id res chain seq x y z
N ALA A 1 -6.93 -20.09 -0.68
CA ALA A 1 -7.06 -18.85 0.10
C ALA A 1 -8.32 -18.94 0.95
N SER A 2 -8.29 -18.48 2.20
CA SER A 2 -9.50 -18.43 3.05
C SER A 2 -10.39 -17.27 2.60
N ALA A 3 -11.71 -17.51 2.47
CA ALA A 3 -12.68 -16.46 2.14
C ALA A 3 -12.71 -15.33 3.19
N SER A 4 -12.34 -15.63 4.45
CA SER A 4 -12.23 -14.63 5.51
C SER A 4 -11.19 -13.53 5.21
N LEU A 5 -10.20 -13.82 4.35
CA LEU A 5 -9.18 -12.84 3.98
C LEU A 5 -9.68 -11.78 3.01
N ILE A 6 -10.78 -12.03 2.28
CA ILE A 6 -11.37 -11.03 1.37
C ILE A 6 -11.76 -9.76 2.15
N PRO A 7 -12.69 -9.81 3.12
CA PRO A 7 -13.05 -8.62 3.88
C PRO A 7 -11.93 -8.14 4.81
N ALA A 8 -11.14 -9.05 5.40
CA ALA A 8 -10.08 -8.67 6.32
C ALA A 8 -8.99 -7.82 5.63
N VAL A 9 -8.57 -8.22 4.42
CA VAL A 9 -7.53 -7.51 3.68
C VAL A 9 -8.08 -6.31 2.92
N ASN A 10 -9.35 -6.31 2.49
CA ASN A 10 -9.99 -5.08 2.02
C ASN A 10 -9.92 -3.99 3.09
N LYS A 11 -10.24 -4.31 4.34
CA LYS A 11 -10.11 -3.36 5.46
C LYS A 11 -8.66 -2.94 5.68
N LEU A 12 -7.72 -3.90 5.75
CA LEU A 12 -6.30 -3.59 5.96
C LEU A 12 -5.74 -2.69 4.85
N GLY A 13 -6.05 -3.00 3.59
CA GLY A 13 -5.59 -2.29 2.40
C GLY A 13 -6.15 -0.88 2.25
N THR A 14 -7.27 -0.53 2.89
CA THR A 14 -7.87 0.82 2.80
C THR A 14 -7.76 1.64 4.07
N MET A 15 -7.37 1.05 5.22
CA MET A 15 -7.42 1.77 6.50
C MET A 15 -6.52 3.01 6.54
N GLY A 16 -5.33 2.94 5.94
CA GLY A 16 -4.43 4.10 5.83
C GLY A 16 -5.06 5.25 5.05
N LEU A 17 -5.66 4.95 3.89
CA LEU A 17 -6.42 5.90 3.08
C LEU A 17 -7.59 6.52 3.86
N ILE A 18 -8.38 5.70 4.57
CA ILE A 18 -9.51 6.19 5.37
C ILE A 18 -9.03 7.16 6.46
N LEU A 19 -7.95 6.82 7.15
CA LEU A 19 -7.43 7.57 8.29
C LEU A 19 -6.66 8.84 7.91
N ARG A 20 -5.99 8.87 6.76
CA ARG A 20 -5.00 9.92 6.42
C ARG A 20 -5.11 10.49 5.01
N GLY A 21 -5.79 9.82 4.08
CA GLY A 21 -5.86 10.29 2.71
C GLY A 21 -6.84 11.45 2.53
N SER A 22 -6.66 12.17 1.42
CA SER A 22 -7.52 13.27 1.01
C SER A 22 -8.92 12.77 0.65
N ASP A 23 -9.91 13.67 0.72
CA ASP A 23 -11.28 13.35 0.32
C ASP A 23 -11.38 12.99 -1.17
N GLU A 24 -10.51 13.56 -1.99
CA GLU A 24 -10.40 13.23 -3.42
C GLU A 24 -9.95 11.77 -3.61
N LEU A 25 -8.87 11.34 -2.96
CA LEU A 25 -8.37 9.97 -3.08
C LEU A 25 -9.37 8.97 -2.49
N LYS A 26 -10.04 9.32 -1.38
CA LYS A 26 -11.12 8.51 -0.80
C LYS A 26 -12.27 8.33 -1.78
N LYS A 27 -12.73 9.39 -2.45
CA LYS A 27 -13.79 9.33 -3.47
C LYS A 27 -13.39 8.50 -4.68
N LYS A 28 -12.11 8.51 -5.06
CA LYS A 28 -11.58 7.70 -6.17
C LYS A 28 -11.58 6.20 -5.87
N VAL A 29 -11.21 5.81 -4.65
CA VAL A 29 -10.92 4.40 -4.31
C VAL A 29 -12.10 3.72 -3.59
N LEU A 30 -12.64 4.33 -2.54
CA LEU A 30 -13.55 3.64 -1.61
C LEU A 30 -14.87 3.14 -2.23
N PRO A 31 -15.50 3.83 -3.21
CA PRO A 31 -16.75 3.36 -3.78
C PRO A 31 -16.67 1.98 -4.43
N SER A 32 -15.58 1.64 -5.12
CA SER A 32 -15.44 0.34 -5.80
C SER A 32 -15.20 -0.81 -4.83
N LEU A 33 -14.54 -0.55 -3.69
CA LEU A 33 -14.41 -1.52 -2.60
C LEU A 33 -15.75 -1.68 -1.85
N ALA A 34 -16.46 -0.59 -1.59
CA ALA A 34 -17.74 -0.61 -0.89
C ALA A 34 -18.83 -1.36 -1.66
N SER A 35 -18.83 -1.26 -3.00
CA SER A 35 -19.73 -2.03 -3.86
C SER A 35 -19.30 -3.49 -4.05
N GLY A 36 -18.12 -3.88 -3.54
CA GLY A 36 -17.54 -5.21 -3.74
C GLY A 36 -17.03 -5.49 -5.16
N LYS A 37 -16.95 -4.46 -6.02
CA LYS A 37 -16.48 -4.61 -7.42
C LYS A 37 -14.98 -4.88 -7.47
N GLU A 38 -14.23 -4.25 -6.56
CA GLU A 38 -12.78 -4.35 -6.49
C GLU A 38 -12.32 -4.81 -5.11
N MET A 39 -11.06 -5.24 -5.04
CA MET A 39 -10.39 -5.62 -3.80
C MET A 39 -9.15 -4.76 -3.58
N ALA A 40 -8.74 -4.66 -2.31
CA ALA A 40 -7.54 -3.95 -1.90
C ALA A 40 -6.50 -4.90 -1.31
N SER A 41 -5.24 -4.49 -1.42
CA SER A 41 -4.07 -5.15 -0.83
C SER A 41 -3.23 -4.14 -0.05
N TYR A 42 -2.46 -4.66 0.92
CA TYR A 42 -1.52 -3.87 1.71
C TYR A 42 -0.10 -4.36 1.44
N ALA A 43 0.74 -3.49 0.86
CA ALA A 43 2.03 -3.84 0.31
C ALA A 43 3.20 -3.23 1.11
N LEU A 44 3.46 -3.81 2.28
CA LEU A 44 4.51 -3.37 3.20
C LEU A 44 5.80 -4.19 3.07
N SER A 45 5.69 -5.51 3.25
CA SER A 45 6.83 -6.40 3.47
C SER A 45 7.68 -6.64 2.23
N GLU A 46 8.98 -6.82 2.47
CA GLU A 46 9.99 -7.19 1.47
C GLU A 46 10.78 -8.41 1.97
N ARG A 47 11.56 -9.04 1.09
CA ARG A 47 12.34 -10.24 1.45
C ARG A 47 13.27 -9.99 2.64
N GLU A 48 13.88 -8.80 2.65
CA GLU A 48 14.83 -8.37 3.67
C GLU A 48 14.20 -7.49 4.77
N ALA A 49 12.90 -7.19 4.67
CA ALA A 49 12.20 -6.27 5.58
C ALA A 49 10.78 -6.78 5.89
N GLY A 50 10.70 -7.66 6.88
CA GLY A 50 9.45 -8.20 7.44
C GLY A 50 9.14 -7.55 8.79
N SER A 51 9.67 -8.15 9.87
CA SER A 51 9.53 -7.62 11.24
C SER A 51 10.16 -6.23 11.38
N ASP A 52 11.33 -6.01 10.78
CA ASP A 52 11.94 -4.68 10.63
C ASP A 52 11.46 -4.03 9.33
N ALA A 53 10.21 -3.60 9.32
CA ALA A 53 9.60 -2.99 8.14
C ALA A 53 10.22 -1.62 7.80
N ALA A 54 10.81 -0.92 8.77
CA ALA A 54 11.43 0.38 8.55
C ALA A 54 12.70 0.30 7.68
N ALA A 55 13.34 -0.86 7.61
CA ALA A 55 14.52 -1.12 6.76
C ALA A 55 14.19 -1.41 5.27
N MET A 56 12.96 -1.13 4.82
CA MET A 56 12.53 -1.41 3.46
C MET A 56 13.36 -0.68 2.38
N ARG A 57 13.45 -1.29 1.20
CA ARG A 57 14.31 -0.87 0.10
C ARG A 57 13.54 -0.32 -1.10
N THR A 58 12.24 -0.59 -1.23
CA THR A 58 11.41 0.03 -2.27
C THR A 58 11.49 1.56 -2.17
N ARG A 59 11.75 2.23 -3.29
CA ARG A 59 11.91 3.68 -3.40
C ARG A 59 10.74 4.29 -4.18
N ALA A 60 10.33 5.47 -3.75
CA ALA A 60 9.47 6.37 -4.50
C ALA A 60 10.24 7.66 -4.75
N LYS A 61 10.61 7.92 -6.01
CA LYS A 61 11.32 9.13 -6.41
C LYS A 61 10.33 10.11 -7.05
N ALA A 62 10.30 11.34 -6.59
CA ALA A 62 9.50 12.40 -7.22
C ALA A 62 9.99 12.65 -8.65
N ASP A 63 9.04 12.78 -9.57
CA ASP A 63 9.26 13.18 -10.96
C ASP A 63 8.18 14.18 -11.36
N ALA A 64 8.50 15.47 -11.22
CA ALA A 64 7.53 16.57 -11.30
C ALA A 64 6.32 16.36 -10.36
N ASP A 65 5.12 16.20 -10.92
CA ASP A 65 3.87 16.00 -10.18
C ASP A 65 3.59 14.51 -9.87
N ASP A 66 4.43 13.60 -10.38
CA ASP A 66 4.30 12.16 -10.25
C ASP A 66 5.39 11.52 -9.39
N TRP A 67 5.25 10.22 -9.13
CA TRP A 67 6.23 9.41 -8.39
C TRP A 67 6.61 8.17 -9.18
N ILE A 68 7.91 7.93 -9.33
CA ILE A 68 8.44 6.69 -9.89
C ILE A 68 8.73 5.71 -8.74
N LEU A 69 7.94 4.63 -8.69
CA LEU A 69 8.16 3.51 -7.77
C LEU A 69 9.13 2.49 -8.36
N ASN A 70 10.18 2.15 -7.61
CA ASN A 70 11.14 1.10 -7.96
C ASN A 70 11.46 0.23 -6.75
N GLY A 71 11.27 -1.08 -6.88
CA GLY A 71 11.52 -2.04 -5.83
C GLY A 71 10.71 -3.31 -5.99
N ALA A 72 10.63 -4.10 -4.92
CA ALA A 72 9.85 -5.32 -4.89
C ALA A 72 9.22 -5.52 -3.50
N LYS A 73 7.95 -5.91 -3.49
CA LYS A 73 7.22 -6.34 -2.30
C LYS A 73 6.96 -7.85 -2.37
N CYS A 74 6.80 -8.50 -1.22
CA CYS A 74 6.45 -9.92 -1.16
C CYS A 74 5.50 -10.22 0.00
N TRP A 75 4.85 -11.38 -0.05
CA TRP A 75 3.82 -11.80 0.92
C TRP A 75 2.53 -10.97 0.86
N ILE A 76 2.21 -10.43 -0.31
CA ILE A 76 1.07 -9.53 -0.49
C ILE A 76 -0.21 -10.34 -0.68
N THR A 77 -0.98 -10.49 0.39
CA THR A 77 -2.30 -11.13 0.34
C THR A 77 -3.19 -10.42 -0.68
N ASN A 78 -3.94 -11.21 -1.46
CA ASN A 78 -4.72 -10.79 -2.63
C ASN A 78 -3.91 -10.29 -3.84
N GLY A 79 -2.58 -10.43 -3.83
CA GLY A 79 -1.74 -10.12 -4.98
C GLY A 79 -2.23 -10.80 -6.28
N GLY A 80 -2.39 -10.02 -7.35
CA GLY A 80 -2.95 -10.49 -8.63
C GLY A 80 -4.48 -10.50 -8.70
N LYS A 81 -5.18 -10.12 -7.62
CA LYS A 81 -6.65 -10.00 -7.58
C LYS A 81 -7.12 -8.59 -7.19
N SER A 82 -6.36 -7.88 -6.36
CA SER A 82 -6.68 -6.51 -5.97
C SER A 82 -6.49 -5.53 -7.12
N ALA A 83 -7.38 -4.54 -7.19
CA ALA A 83 -7.21 -3.39 -8.09
C ALA A 83 -6.43 -2.26 -7.41
N TRP A 84 -6.53 -2.16 -6.08
CA TRP A 84 -5.87 -1.13 -5.28
C TRP A 84 -4.83 -1.73 -4.34
N TYR A 85 -3.68 -1.06 -4.24
CA TYR A 85 -2.60 -1.42 -3.35
C TYR A 85 -2.19 -0.19 -2.56
N THR A 86 -2.26 -0.26 -1.22
CA THR A 86 -1.56 0.71 -0.37
C THR A 86 -0.11 0.24 -0.29
N VAL A 87 0.82 1.01 -0.87
CA VAL A 87 2.23 0.62 -1.03
C VAL A 87 3.11 1.53 -0.21
N MET A 88 3.96 0.96 0.64
CA MET A 88 4.90 1.72 1.46
C MET A 88 6.26 1.76 0.75
N ALA A 89 6.81 2.96 0.60
CA ALA A 89 8.08 3.18 -0.07
C ALA A 89 8.88 4.31 0.59
N VAL A 90 10.20 4.24 0.48
CA VAL A 90 11.11 5.28 0.98
C VAL A 90 11.13 6.44 -0.03
N THR A 91 10.74 7.62 0.44
CA THR A 91 10.82 8.89 -0.28
C THR A 91 12.03 9.71 0.15
N ASP A 92 12.55 9.48 1.37
CA ASP A 92 13.76 10.13 1.90
C ASP A 92 14.62 9.10 2.67
N PRO A 93 15.74 8.63 2.08
CA PRO A 93 16.55 7.56 2.68
C PRO A 93 17.29 7.98 3.95
N ASP A 94 17.48 9.28 4.19
CA ASP A 94 18.28 9.80 5.32
C ASP A 94 17.46 9.93 6.61
N LYS A 95 16.13 9.76 6.52
CA LYS A 95 15.19 9.93 7.65
C LYS A 95 14.74 8.62 8.29
N GLY A 96 15.26 7.47 7.85
CA GLY A 96 14.88 6.15 8.37
C GLY A 96 13.36 5.95 8.35
N ALA A 97 12.76 5.60 9.49
CA ALA A 97 11.32 5.41 9.60
C ALA A 97 10.49 6.65 9.21
N ASN A 98 11.01 7.86 9.43
CA ASN A 98 10.35 9.12 9.06
C ASN A 98 10.50 9.46 7.56
N GLY A 99 11.24 8.65 6.81
CA GLY A 99 11.46 8.78 5.37
C GLY A 99 10.55 7.90 4.51
N ILE A 100 9.55 7.26 5.11
CA ILE A 100 8.63 6.35 4.43
C ILE A 100 7.31 7.07 4.16
N SER A 101 6.78 6.89 2.96
CA SER A 101 5.45 7.36 2.55
C SER A 101 4.61 6.20 2.01
N ALA A 102 3.30 6.43 1.95
CA ALA A 102 2.31 5.50 1.41
C ALA A 102 1.33 6.24 0.48
#